data_AF-A0AA90PKS5-F1
#
_entry.id   AF-A0AA90PKS5-F1
#
_cell.length_a   1.000
_cell.length_b   1.000
_cell.length_c   1.000
_cell.angle_alpha   90.00
_cell.angle_beta   90.00
_cell.angle_gamma   90.00
#
_symmetry.space_group_name_H-M   'P 1'
#
loop_
_entity.id
_entity.type
_entity.pdbx_description
1 polymer ?
#
loop_
_entity_poly.entity_id
_entity_poly.type
_entity_poly.pdbx_seq_one_letter_code
_entity_poly.pdbx_strand_id
1 'polypeptide(L)'
;MVSGGAQKNLNAQIISNFKIPIPPLEEQERIVGILDKFDELVSDISLGIPAEIQMRKKQYYEWAGKWILFIPWHFPNTQNPKSMEENEKDLSNFYPSLYMHLLEHKDKLSNRNKDETGIRYEWYCLQRWGSNYMSEFNRQKIVWAEMTKDPSFIYNNDGIFINQTCYFIPNANKYHLAILNSKLIYFYMQLIASSLGEGAFRWIKQYIEKIPIPKINEKNQNIVDKIISLTDEILTLKEQNMDSDISEFDLQINRLVYELYELSEEEIAFVES
;
A
#
# COMPACT_ATOMS: atom_id res chain seq x y z
N MET A 1 -7.71 8.71 46.91
CA MET A 1 -9.03 8.13 46.59
C MET A 1 -9.42 8.63 45.21
N VAL A 2 -9.56 7.71 44.26
CA VAL A 2 -10.03 7.95 42.89
C VAL A 2 -11.55 7.94 42.92
N SER A 3 -12.22 8.86 42.22
CA SER A 3 -13.62 8.68 41.81
C SER A 3 -13.96 9.45 40.53
N GLY A 4 -14.19 8.70 39.44
CA GLY A 4 -15.09 8.99 38.32
C GLY A 4 -14.70 10.17 37.41
N GLY A 5 -14.30 10.01 36.15
CA GLY A 5 -14.67 8.93 35.23
C GLY A 5 -16.07 9.16 34.63
N ALA A 6 -16.33 10.34 34.07
CA ALA A 6 -17.48 10.59 33.22
C ALA A 6 -17.07 11.59 32.12
N GLN A 7 -17.34 11.27 30.85
CA GLN A 7 -17.26 12.24 29.75
C GLN A 7 -17.98 13.54 30.17
N LYS A 8 -17.38 14.70 29.90
CA LYS A 8 -18.06 16.00 30.03
C LYS A 8 -19.22 16.04 29.03
N ASN A 9 -20.39 15.55 29.42
CA ASN A 9 -21.62 15.74 28.64
C ASN A 9 -21.97 17.23 28.60
N LEU A 10 -22.21 17.75 27.40
CA LEU A 10 -22.75 19.09 27.17
C LEU A 10 -24.12 19.18 27.87
N ASN A 11 -24.17 19.80 29.04
CA ASN A 11 -25.43 20.03 29.75
C ASN A 11 -26.06 21.37 29.30
N ALA A 12 -27.37 21.53 29.48
CA ALA A 12 -28.11 22.71 29.04
C ALA A 12 -27.55 24.03 29.63
N GLN A 13 -26.93 23.97 30.82
CA GLN A 13 -26.29 25.11 31.48
C GLN A 13 -24.97 25.53 30.80
N ILE A 14 -24.19 24.59 30.28
CA ILE A 14 -22.97 24.87 29.51
C ILE A 14 -23.34 25.51 28.17
N ILE A 15 -24.37 24.98 27.48
CA ILE A 15 -24.83 25.52 26.19
C ILE A 15 -25.40 26.94 26.37
N SER A 16 -26.20 27.18 27.42
CA SER A 16 -26.78 28.50 27.68
C SER A 16 -25.74 29.57 28.05
N ASN A 17 -24.60 29.18 28.61
CA ASN A 17 -23.52 30.10 28.99
C ASN A 17 -22.46 30.27 27.89
N PHE A 18 -22.55 29.49 26.80
CA PHE A 18 -21.63 29.59 25.68
C PHE A 18 -21.94 30.83 24.84
N LYS A 19 -21.08 31.85 24.96
CA LYS A 19 -21.23 33.09 24.20
C LYS A 19 -20.75 32.86 22.77
N ILE A 20 -21.69 32.74 21.84
CA ILE A 20 -21.38 32.73 20.42
C ILE A 20 -21.02 34.15 20.00
N PRO A 21 -19.83 34.39 19.44
CA PRO A 21 -19.50 35.70 18.89
C PRO A 21 -20.39 35.95 17.68
N ILE A 22 -21.21 36.99 17.76
CA ILE A 22 -22.08 37.41 16.66
C ILE A 22 -21.34 38.52 15.89
N PRO A 23 -20.79 38.23 14.69
CA PRO A 23 -20.13 39.25 13.89
C PRO A 23 -21.14 40.28 13.36
N PRO A 24 -20.70 41.42 12.81
CA PRO A 24 -21.59 42.39 12.17
C PRO A 24 -22.45 41.75 11.06
N LEU A 25 -23.66 42.28 10.83
CA LEU A 25 -24.62 41.71 9.87
C LEU A 25 -24.03 41.51 8.47
N GLU A 26 -23.23 42.46 7.99
CA GLU A 26 -22.56 42.38 6.69
C GLU A 26 -21.63 41.16 6.58
N GLU A 27 -20.92 40.82 7.67
CA GLU A 27 -20.05 39.66 7.72
C GLU A 27 -20.85 38.36 7.87
N GLN A 28 -22.00 38.39 8.56
CA GLN A 28 -22.93 37.26 8.61
C GLN A 28 -23.47 36.93 7.22
N GLU A 29 -23.91 37.92 6.45
CA GLU A 29 -24.40 37.75 5.09
C GLU A 29 -23.31 37.22 4.15
N ARG A 30 -22.06 37.72 4.31
CA ARG A 30 -20.90 37.21 3.58
C ARG A 30 -20.62 35.74 3.89
N ILE A 31 -20.67 35.34 5.16
CA ILE A 31 -20.44 33.96 5.61
C ILE A 31 -21.55 33.04 5.07
N VAL A 32 -22.82 33.43 5.21
CA VAL A 32 -23.96 32.66 4.68
C VAL A 32 -23.84 32.50 3.17
N GLY A 33 -23.52 33.56 2.42
CA GLY A 33 -23.32 33.45 0.98
C GLY A 33 -22.13 32.57 0.55
N ILE A 34 -21.13 32.39 1.40
CA ILE A 34 -20.05 31.42 1.17
C ILE A 34 -20.52 29.99 1.48
N LEU A 35 -21.25 29.81 2.57
CA LEU A 35 -21.80 28.50 2.97
C LEU A 35 -22.84 28.01 1.96
N ASP A 36 -23.72 28.88 1.46
CA ASP A 36 -24.69 28.55 0.41
C ASP A 36 -23.99 28.16 -0.89
N LYS A 37 -22.90 28.85 -1.27
CA LYS A 37 -22.06 28.44 -2.41
C LYS A 37 -21.38 27.09 -2.17
N PHE A 38 -20.98 26.81 -0.94
CA PHE A 38 -20.36 25.54 -0.59
C PHE A 38 -21.39 24.40 -0.64
N ASP A 39 -22.59 24.61 -0.11
CA ASP A 39 -23.72 23.67 -0.17
C ASP A 39 -24.19 23.46 -1.61
N GLU A 40 -24.22 24.49 -2.45
CA GLU A 40 -24.53 24.36 -3.88
C GLU A 40 -23.48 23.50 -4.60
N LEU A 41 -22.19 23.75 -4.36
CA LEU A 41 -21.08 22.93 -4.88
C LEU A 41 -21.10 21.49 -4.36
N VAL A 42 -21.52 21.26 -3.11
CA VAL A 42 -21.62 19.91 -2.50
C VAL A 42 -22.89 19.19 -2.94
N SER A 43 -23.98 19.90 -3.24
CA SER A 43 -25.17 19.33 -3.88
C SER A 43 -24.88 18.87 -5.32
N ASP A 44 -23.87 19.45 -5.95
CA ASP A 44 -23.33 18.98 -7.24
C ASP A 44 -22.44 17.72 -7.06
N ILE A 45 -21.87 17.49 -5.87
CA ILE A 45 -21.11 16.26 -5.54
C ILE A 45 -22.04 15.05 -5.32
N SER A 46 -23.29 15.27 -4.89
CA SER A 46 -24.32 14.21 -4.88
C SER A 46 -24.84 13.87 -6.29
N LEU A 47 -24.60 14.72 -7.30
CA LEU A 47 -24.59 14.34 -8.73
C LEU A 47 -23.25 13.71 -9.15
N GLY A 48 -22.14 14.15 -8.54
CA GLY A 48 -20.78 13.70 -8.77
C GLY A 48 -20.55 12.21 -8.55
N ILE A 49 -21.03 11.61 -7.45
CA ILE A 49 -20.87 10.15 -7.23
C ILE A 49 -21.64 9.33 -8.29
N PRO A 50 -22.92 9.62 -8.60
CA PRO A 50 -23.62 8.97 -9.71
C PRO A 50 -22.97 9.21 -11.09
N ALA A 51 -22.48 10.43 -11.36
CA ALA A 51 -21.80 10.77 -12.62
C ALA A 51 -20.43 10.10 -12.73
N GLU A 52 -19.65 10.05 -11.66
CA GLU A 52 -18.40 9.30 -11.49
C GLU A 52 -18.65 7.80 -11.64
N ILE A 53 -19.71 7.24 -11.04
CA ILE A 53 -20.13 5.84 -11.25
C ILE A 53 -20.50 5.61 -12.72
N GLN A 54 -21.19 6.55 -13.37
CA GLN A 54 -21.56 6.44 -14.79
C GLN A 54 -20.34 6.58 -15.72
N MET A 55 -19.38 7.45 -15.39
CA MET A 55 -18.10 7.56 -16.10
C MET A 55 -17.20 6.34 -15.85
N ARG A 56 -17.17 5.80 -14.63
CA ARG A 56 -16.50 4.53 -14.33
C ARG A 56 -17.15 3.38 -15.08
N LYS A 57 -18.49 3.33 -15.17
CA LYS A 57 -19.24 2.39 -16.05
C LYS A 57 -18.82 2.47 -17.52
N LYS A 58 -18.43 3.66 -18.03
CA LYS A 58 -17.84 3.81 -19.38
C LYS A 58 -16.38 3.32 -19.48
N GLN A 59 -15.66 3.22 -18.36
CA GLN A 59 -14.32 2.63 -18.29
C GLN A 59 -14.36 1.10 -18.15
N TYR A 60 -15.48 0.52 -17.71
CA TYR A 60 -15.68 -0.92 -17.79
C TYR A 60 -15.88 -1.31 -19.25
N TYR A 61 -15.08 -2.27 -19.71
CA TYR A 61 -15.12 -2.76 -21.07
C TYR A 61 -16.25 -3.77 -21.23
N GLU A 62 -17.06 -3.65 -22.28
CA GLU A 62 -17.85 -4.78 -22.76
C GLU A 62 -16.89 -5.82 -23.33
N TRP A 63 -16.99 -7.07 -22.88
CA TRP A 63 -16.11 -8.14 -23.33
C TRP A 63 -16.25 -8.34 -24.85
N ALA A 64 -15.16 -8.12 -25.59
CA ALA A 64 -15.16 -8.13 -27.05
C ALA A 64 -15.29 -9.54 -27.69
N GLY A 65 -15.69 -10.56 -26.93
CA GLY A 65 -15.73 -11.95 -27.39
C GLY A 65 -14.36 -12.55 -27.71
N LYS A 66 -13.28 -11.92 -27.25
CA LYS A 66 -11.88 -12.32 -27.53
C LYS A 66 -11.21 -12.87 -26.28
N TRP A 67 -10.31 -13.82 -26.50
CA TRP A 67 -9.46 -14.39 -25.46
C TRP A 67 -8.04 -13.86 -25.61
N ILE A 68 -7.37 -13.64 -24.47
CA ILE A 68 -5.94 -13.38 -24.43
C ILE A 68 -5.24 -14.73 -24.34
N LEU A 69 -4.42 -15.03 -25.34
CA LEU A 69 -3.54 -16.19 -25.30
C LEU A 69 -2.31 -15.83 -24.47
N PHE A 70 -2.10 -16.53 -23.37
CA PHE A 70 -0.92 -16.38 -22.51
C PHE A 70 -0.08 -17.66 -22.57
N ILE A 71 1.14 -17.55 -23.08
CA ILE A 71 2.07 -18.68 -23.19
C ILE A 71 3.26 -18.41 -22.27
N PRO A 72 3.35 -19.11 -21.12
CA PRO A 72 4.43 -18.93 -20.17
C PRO A 72 5.76 -19.42 -20.74
N TRP A 73 6.85 -19.03 -20.08
CA TRP A 73 8.16 -19.53 -20.45
C TRP A 73 8.24 -21.07 -20.27
N HIS A 74 8.97 -21.74 -21.16
CA HIS A 74 9.10 -23.20 -21.25
C HIS A 74 7.81 -24.00 -21.48
N PHE A 75 6.70 -23.36 -21.87
CA PHE A 75 5.47 -24.09 -22.24
C PHE A 75 5.76 -25.10 -23.39
N PRO A 76 5.24 -26.34 -23.32
CA PRO A 76 4.29 -26.87 -22.33
C PRO A 76 4.94 -27.43 -21.04
N ASN A 77 6.27 -27.47 -20.96
CA ASN A 77 7.04 -28.04 -19.86
C ASN A 77 7.46 -27.02 -18.79
N THR A 78 6.61 -26.05 -18.45
CA THR A 78 6.96 -24.94 -17.54
C THR A 78 7.48 -25.39 -16.16
N GLN A 79 6.96 -26.50 -15.63
CA GLN A 79 7.36 -27.01 -14.31
C GLN A 79 8.69 -27.79 -14.33
N ASN A 80 9.04 -28.41 -15.47
CA ASN A 80 10.29 -29.14 -15.64
C ASN A 80 10.88 -28.81 -17.02
N PRO A 81 11.55 -27.64 -17.15
CA PRO A 81 12.01 -27.12 -18.43
C PRO A 81 12.94 -28.08 -19.17
N LYS A 82 12.68 -28.29 -20.46
CA LYS A 82 13.59 -28.97 -21.39
C LYS A 82 14.33 -27.97 -22.27
N SER A 83 15.14 -28.46 -23.21
CA SER A 83 15.74 -27.60 -24.24
C SER A 83 14.66 -26.92 -25.08
N MET A 84 15.05 -25.81 -25.74
CA MET A 84 14.15 -25.01 -26.57
C MET A 84 13.54 -25.82 -27.71
N GLU A 85 14.36 -26.66 -28.35
CA GLU A 85 13.95 -27.54 -29.44
C GLU A 85 12.98 -28.63 -28.96
N GLU A 86 13.21 -29.21 -27.78
CA GLU A 86 12.32 -30.20 -27.18
C GLU A 86 10.97 -29.58 -26.78
N ASN A 87 10.98 -28.37 -26.22
CA ASN A 87 9.76 -27.66 -25.88
C ASN A 87 8.94 -27.29 -27.13
N GLU A 88 9.58 -26.82 -28.21
CA GLU A 88 8.90 -26.53 -29.49
C GLU A 88 8.29 -27.80 -30.09
N LYS A 89 9.03 -28.92 -30.03
CA LYS A 89 8.53 -30.22 -30.50
C LYS A 89 7.32 -30.68 -29.69
N ASP A 90 7.41 -30.61 -28.37
CA ASP A 90 6.29 -30.95 -27.48
C ASP A 90 5.08 -30.03 -27.71
N LEU A 91 5.29 -28.73 -27.92
CA LEU A 91 4.22 -27.79 -28.29
C LEU A 91 3.54 -28.22 -29.60
N SER A 92 4.31 -28.56 -30.63
CA SER A 92 3.76 -28.98 -31.92
C SER A 92 2.97 -30.30 -31.83
N ASN A 93 3.40 -31.21 -30.96
CA ASN A 93 2.77 -32.53 -30.78
C ASN A 93 1.49 -32.44 -29.93
N PHE A 94 1.53 -31.74 -28.80
CA PHE A 94 0.42 -31.67 -27.85
C PHE A 94 -0.60 -30.60 -28.22
N TYR A 95 -0.17 -29.51 -28.89
CA TYR A 95 -1.01 -28.37 -29.24
C TYR A 95 -0.84 -27.92 -30.71
N PRO A 96 -1.16 -28.80 -31.69
CA PRO A 96 -0.87 -28.54 -33.11
C PRO A 96 -1.58 -27.30 -33.65
N SER A 97 -2.84 -27.06 -33.30
CA SER A 97 -3.59 -25.88 -33.77
C SER A 97 -3.00 -24.57 -33.25
N LEU A 98 -2.57 -24.57 -31.98
CA LEU A 98 -1.89 -23.44 -31.36
C LEU A 98 -0.54 -23.19 -32.01
N TYR A 99 0.25 -24.25 -32.21
CA TYR A 99 1.54 -24.18 -32.88
C TYR A 99 1.43 -23.61 -34.29
N MET A 100 0.48 -24.12 -35.10
CA MET A 100 0.24 -23.62 -36.45
C MET A 100 -0.13 -22.14 -36.47
N HIS A 101 -1.02 -21.70 -35.57
CA HIS A 101 -1.38 -20.29 -35.46
C HIS A 101 -0.19 -19.41 -35.08
N LEU A 102 0.65 -19.84 -34.13
CA LEU A 102 1.85 -19.09 -33.75
C LEU A 102 2.89 -19.08 -34.87
N LEU A 103 2.98 -20.17 -35.64
CA LEU A 103 3.90 -20.32 -36.76
C LEU A 103 3.64 -19.29 -37.87
N GLU A 104 2.38 -18.91 -38.11
CA GLU A 104 2.00 -17.80 -39.01
C GLU A 104 2.58 -16.44 -38.57
N HIS A 105 3.04 -16.33 -37.33
CA HIS A 105 3.61 -15.12 -36.74
C HIS A 105 5.08 -15.30 -36.32
N LYS A 106 5.73 -16.41 -36.71
CA LYS A 106 7.07 -16.79 -36.25
C LYS A 106 8.13 -15.71 -36.49
N ASP A 107 8.11 -15.05 -37.64
CA ASP A 107 9.07 -13.98 -37.95
C ASP A 107 8.96 -12.81 -36.97
N LYS A 108 7.73 -12.35 -36.71
CA LYS A 108 7.48 -11.27 -35.74
C LYS A 108 7.86 -11.70 -34.32
N LEU A 109 7.47 -12.92 -33.94
CA LEU A 109 7.64 -13.43 -32.59
C LEU A 109 9.11 -13.73 -32.26
N SER A 110 9.89 -14.25 -33.21
CA SER A 110 11.32 -14.57 -33.07
C SER A 110 12.20 -13.32 -32.97
N ASN A 111 11.77 -12.21 -33.57
CA ASN A 111 12.51 -10.95 -33.57
C ASN A 111 12.25 -10.09 -32.32
N ARG A 112 11.43 -10.56 -31.37
CA ARG A 112 11.08 -9.78 -30.16
C ARG A 112 12.23 -9.60 -29.17
N ASN A 113 13.22 -10.50 -29.18
CA ASN A 113 14.29 -10.48 -28.18
C ASN A 113 15.64 -10.81 -28.80
N LYS A 114 16.47 -9.78 -28.93
CA LYS A 114 17.91 -9.92 -29.13
C LYS A 114 18.72 -8.83 -28.44
N ASP A 115 18.14 -7.64 -28.25
CA ASP A 115 18.92 -6.46 -27.87
C ASP A 115 18.88 -6.07 -26.36
N GLU A 116 17.98 -6.63 -25.54
CA GLU A 116 17.80 -6.16 -24.14
C GLU A 116 18.40 -7.05 -23.03
N THR A 117 18.44 -8.39 -23.16
CA THR A 117 18.67 -9.28 -22.00
C THR A 117 19.74 -10.36 -22.17
N GLY A 118 20.25 -10.60 -23.38
CA GLY A 118 21.21 -11.68 -23.66
C GLY A 118 20.68 -13.11 -23.49
N ILE A 119 19.42 -13.29 -23.10
CA ILE A 119 18.77 -14.60 -22.89
C ILE A 119 17.74 -14.83 -24.00
N ARG A 120 17.85 -15.97 -24.68
CA ARG A 120 16.91 -16.37 -25.75
C ARG A 120 15.85 -17.30 -25.18
N TYR A 121 14.58 -16.91 -25.32
CA TYR A 121 13.44 -17.75 -24.98
C TYR A 121 12.93 -18.47 -26.24
N GLU A 122 12.14 -19.52 -26.04
CA GLU A 122 11.34 -20.11 -27.11
C GLU A 122 10.57 -19.00 -27.82
N TRP A 123 10.69 -18.92 -29.15
CA TRP A 123 10.19 -17.77 -29.93
C TRP A 123 8.69 -17.52 -29.74
N TYR A 124 7.94 -18.56 -29.39
CA TYR A 124 6.50 -18.54 -29.21
C TYR A 124 6.05 -18.12 -27.80
N CYS A 125 6.94 -18.05 -26.81
CA CYS A 125 6.58 -17.64 -25.45
C CYS A 125 6.14 -16.17 -25.42
N LEU A 126 5.05 -15.87 -24.71
CA LEU A 126 4.49 -14.51 -24.60
C LEU A 126 4.84 -13.86 -23.25
N GLN A 127 5.29 -14.66 -22.29
CA GLN A 127 5.84 -14.19 -21.02
C GLN A 127 7.32 -13.81 -21.14
N ARG A 128 7.70 -12.61 -20.71
CA ARG A 128 9.12 -12.25 -20.50
C ARG A 128 9.66 -12.93 -19.24
N TRP A 129 10.93 -13.32 -19.23
CA TRP A 129 11.63 -13.87 -18.04
C TRP A 129 11.48 -13.06 -16.77
N GLY A 130 11.38 -11.72 -16.91
CA GLY A 130 11.13 -10.83 -15.78
C GLY A 130 9.89 -11.20 -14.98
N SER A 131 8.92 -11.94 -15.54
CA SER A 131 7.68 -12.31 -14.85
C SER A 131 7.84 -13.34 -13.72
N ASN A 132 9.04 -13.81 -13.38
CA ASN A 132 9.27 -14.68 -12.23
C ASN A 132 8.87 -14.05 -10.88
N TYR A 133 8.70 -12.72 -10.82
CA TYR A 133 8.18 -12.04 -9.63
C TYR A 133 6.67 -12.16 -9.44
N MET A 134 5.92 -12.74 -10.38
CA MET A 134 4.45 -12.76 -10.32
C MET A 134 3.94 -13.50 -9.06
N SER A 135 4.65 -14.54 -8.62
CA SER A 135 4.33 -15.24 -7.38
C SER A 135 4.47 -14.34 -6.14
N GLU A 136 5.38 -13.37 -6.15
CA GLU A 136 5.57 -12.43 -5.03
C GLU A 136 4.34 -11.53 -4.83
N PHE A 137 3.56 -11.25 -5.88
CA PHE A 137 2.30 -10.51 -5.75
C PHE A 137 1.24 -11.31 -4.98
N ASN A 138 1.34 -12.64 -4.97
CA ASN A 138 0.44 -13.52 -4.22
C ASN A 138 1.03 -13.97 -2.89
N ARG A 139 2.09 -13.31 -2.42
CA ARG A 139 2.62 -13.53 -1.08
C ARG A 139 2.16 -12.44 -0.14
N GLN A 140 2.23 -12.77 1.14
CA GLN A 140 2.19 -11.81 2.23
C GLN A 140 3.22 -10.71 2.00
N LYS A 141 2.76 -9.47 2.12
CA LYS A 141 3.55 -8.27 1.81
C LYS A 141 3.10 -7.09 2.65
N ILE A 142 4.02 -6.16 2.85
CA ILE A 142 3.70 -4.82 3.32
C ILE A 142 3.54 -3.92 2.10
N VAL A 143 2.46 -3.14 2.06
CA VAL A 143 2.15 -2.20 0.97
C VAL A 143 2.07 -0.78 1.53
N TRP A 144 2.51 0.20 0.74
CA TRP A 144 2.31 1.61 1.07
C TRP A 144 2.16 2.46 -0.19
N ALA A 145 1.52 3.63 -0.04
CA ALA A 145 1.42 4.63 -1.09
C ALA A 145 2.67 5.52 -1.11
N GLU A 146 3.08 5.97 -2.30
CA GLU A 146 4.27 6.80 -2.46
C GLU A 146 4.19 8.12 -1.69
N MET A 147 3.03 8.78 -1.67
CA MET A 147 2.87 10.14 -1.17
C MET A 147 1.87 10.15 -0.02
N THR A 148 2.39 10.17 1.21
CA THR A 148 1.59 10.28 2.42
C THR A 148 2.24 11.26 3.39
N LYS A 149 1.42 11.90 4.21
CA LYS A 149 1.87 12.77 5.30
C LYS A 149 2.53 11.95 6.40
N ASP A 150 1.81 10.92 6.85
CA ASP A 150 2.23 10.04 7.92
C ASP A 150 2.62 8.66 7.37
N PRO A 151 3.40 7.86 8.12
CA PRO A 151 3.66 6.47 7.76
C PRO A 151 2.32 5.73 7.65
N SER A 152 2.08 5.09 6.51
CA SER A 152 0.81 4.39 6.23
C SER A 152 1.08 3.05 5.57
N PHE A 153 1.85 2.21 6.27
CA PHE A 153 2.18 0.87 5.82
C PHE A 153 1.08 -0.10 6.24
N ILE A 154 0.65 -0.94 5.31
CA ILE A 154 -0.43 -1.92 5.51
C ILE A 154 0.15 -3.31 5.36
N TYR A 155 -0.21 -4.21 6.26
CA TYR A 155 0.10 -5.62 6.15
C TYR A 155 -1.04 -6.33 5.44
N ASN A 156 -0.71 -7.00 4.34
CA ASN A 156 -1.72 -7.64 3.50
C ASN A 156 -1.42 -9.11 3.27
N ASN A 157 -2.44 -9.95 3.52
CA ASN A 157 -2.45 -11.37 3.22
C ASN A 157 -3.19 -11.58 1.88
N ASP A 158 -2.41 -11.66 0.81
CA ASP A 158 -2.82 -12.01 -0.57
C ASP A 158 -3.94 -11.15 -1.22
N GLY A 159 -4.15 -11.30 -2.52
CA GLY A 159 -5.31 -10.74 -3.24
C GLY A 159 -5.29 -9.26 -3.62
N ILE A 160 -4.36 -8.43 -3.12
CA ILE A 160 -4.24 -7.02 -3.53
C ILE A 160 -3.16 -6.85 -4.60
N PHE A 161 -3.59 -6.33 -5.76
CA PHE A 161 -2.72 -5.78 -6.79
C PHE A 161 -2.64 -4.27 -6.62
N ILE A 162 -1.43 -3.75 -6.71
CA ILE A 162 -1.16 -2.33 -6.52
C ILE A 162 -0.92 -1.64 -7.86
N ASN A 163 -1.28 -0.36 -7.94
CA ASN A 163 -0.97 0.46 -9.11
C ASN A 163 0.49 0.98 -9.04
N GLN A 164 0.89 1.75 -10.05
CA GLN A 164 2.26 2.29 -10.17
C GLN A 164 2.69 3.26 -9.05
N THR A 165 1.75 3.88 -8.32
CA THR A 165 2.02 4.87 -7.26
C THR A 165 2.10 4.26 -5.87
N CYS A 166 2.13 2.93 -5.80
CA CYS A 166 2.25 2.17 -4.57
C CYS A 166 3.44 1.22 -4.68
N TYR A 167 4.03 0.90 -3.54
CA TYR A 167 5.15 -0.01 -3.43
C TYR A 167 4.81 -1.13 -2.46
N PHE A 168 5.60 -2.21 -2.52
CA PHE A 168 5.49 -3.30 -1.56
C PHE A 168 6.83 -3.92 -1.21
N ILE A 169 6.91 -4.49 -0.01
CA ILE A 169 8.03 -5.33 0.45
C ILE A 169 7.50 -6.77 0.56
N PRO A 170 7.95 -7.70 -0.30
CA PRO A 170 7.59 -9.10 -0.20
C PRO A 170 8.24 -9.75 1.02
N ASN A 171 7.60 -10.77 1.58
CA ASN A 171 8.13 -11.56 2.71
C ASN A 171 8.43 -10.74 3.98
N ALA A 172 7.84 -9.56 4.11
CA ALA A 172 7.90 -8.80 5.35
C ALA A 172 6.91 -9.35 6.39
N ASN A 173 7.30 -9.28 7.65
CA ASN A 173 6.48 -9.72 8.79
C ASN A 173 5.92 -8.51 9.57
N LYS A 174 5.09 -8.80 10.57
CA LYS A 174 4.44 -7.79 11.42
C LYS A 174 5.42 -6.94 12.23
N TYR A 175 6.60 -7.47 12.55
CA TYR A 175 7.68 -6.69 13.17
C TYR A 175 8.17 -5.56 12.24
N HIS A 176 8.37 -5.84 10.95
CA HIS A 176 8.71 -4.79 9.97
C HIS A 176 7.58 -3.76 9.86
N LEU A 177 6.32 -4.20 9.88
CA LEU A 177 5.15 -3.31 9.83
C LEU A 177 5.16 -2.32 10.98
N ALA A 178 5.36 -2.81 12.21
CA ALA A 178 5.38 -1.99 13.41
C ALA A 178 6.50 -0.96 13.38
N ILE A 179 7.72 -1.36 12.99
CA ILE A 179 8.85 -0.44 12.87
C ILE A 179 8.56 0.63 11.82
N LEU A 180 8.10 0.24 10.63
CA LEU A 180 7.86 1.18 9.53
C LEU A 180 6.78 2.22 9.86
N ASN A 181 5.81 1.87 10.70
CA ASN A 181 4.78 2.80 11.19
C ASN A 181 5.16 3.54 12.49
N SER A 182 6.36 3.33 13.03
CA SER A 182 6.79 3.98 14.29
C SER A 182 7.14 5.45 14.12
N LYS A 183 7.04 6.21 15.21
CA LYS A 183 7.48 7.62 15.27
C LYS A 183 8.97 7.77 14.99
N LEU A 184 9.79 6.80 15.39
CA LEU A 184 11.23 6.83 15.12
C LEU A 184 11.52 6.82 13.61
N ILE A 185 10.82 5.95 12.86
CA ILE A 185 10.99 5.89 11.40
C ILE A 185 10.38 7.12 10.73
N TYR A 186 9.26 7.63 11.23
CA TYR A 186 8.71 8.90 10.76
C TYR A 186 9.74 10.03 10.89
N PHE A 187 10.30 10.22 12.08
CA PHE A 187 11.36 11.19 12.35
C PHE A 187 12.57 10.99 11.44
N TYR A 188 13.06 9.76 11.31
CA TYR A 188 14.19 9.45 10.42
C TYR A 188 13.89 9.82 8.95
N MET A 189 12.67 9.54 8.48
CA MET A 189 12.23 9.88 7.14
C MET A 189 12.17 11.38 6.90
N GLN A 190 11.83 12.18 7.90
CA GLN A 190 11.88 13.65 7.81
C GLN A 190 13.31 14.17 7.56
N LEU A 191 14.34 13.45 7.99
CA LEU A 191 15.74 13.82 7.79
C LEU A 191 16.25 13.49 6.39
N ILE A 192 15.73 12.43 5.76
CA ILE A 192 16.30 11.88 4.53
C ILE A 192 15.43 12.09 3.29
N ALA A 193 14.11 12.21 3.46
CA ALA A 193 13.17 12.30 2.35
C ALA A 193 12.94 13.75 1.94
N SER A 194 12.72 13.96 0.64
CA SER A 194 12.32 15.29 0.15
C SER A 194 10.88 15.57 0.56
N SER A 195 10.64 16.74 1.15
CA SER A 195 9.28 17.20 1.44
C SER A 195 8.57 17.64 0.16
N LEU A 196 7.27 17.34 0.10
CA LEU A 196 6.35 17.79 -0.91
C LEU A 196 5.47 18.88 -0.30
N GLY A 197 5.90 20.15 -0.37
CA GLY A 197 5.08 21.29 0.06
C GLY A 197 4.57 21.17 1.50
N GLU A 198 3.24 21.01 1.67
CA GLU A 198 2.46 21.02 2.93
C GLU A 198 2.77 19.86 3.91
N GLY A 199 3.98 19.32 3.91
CA GLY A 199 4.44 18.32 4.88
C GLY A 199 4.20 16.87 4.48
N ALA A 200 3.81 16.59 3.24
CA ALA A 200 3.82 15.22 2.71
C ALA A 200 5.25 14.78 2.36
N PHE A 201 5.53 13.48 2.48
CA PHE A 201 6.82 12.89 2.12
C PHE A 201 6.68 11.94 0.93
N ARG A 202 7.75 11.83 0.13
CA ARG A 202 7.87 10.75 -0.87
C ARG A 202 8.48 9.52 -0.20
N TRP A 203 7.66 8.51 0.04
CA TRP A 203 8.03 7.18 0.52
C TRP A 203 8.51 6.29 -0.63
N ILE A 204 9.45 6.78 -1.45
CA ILE A 204 9.98 6.03 -2.59
C ILE A 204 11.10 5.06 -2.18
N LYS A 205 11.28 4.00 -2.96
CA LYS A 205 12.27 2.93 -2.74
C LYS A 205 13.65 3.44 -2.29
N GLN A 206 14.19 4.47 -2.93
CA GLN A 206 15.52 5.01 -2.62
C GLN A 206 15.70 5.53 -1.18
N TYR A 207 14.60 5.89 -0.50
CA TYR A 207 14.62 6.33 0.90
C TYR A 207 14.31 5.16 1.82
N ILE A 208 13.32 4.34 1.48
CA ILE A 208 12.95 3.16 2.27
C ILE A 208 14.11 2.18 2.42
N GLU A 209 14.91 1.96 1.37
CA GLU A 209 16.08 1.07 1.42
C GLU A 209 17.20 1.56 2.36
N LYS A 210 17.17 2.83 2.78
CA LYS A 210 18.14 3.40 3.73
C LYS A 210 17.71 3.27 5.17
N ILE A 211 16.47 2.88 5.44
CA ILE A 211 15.94 2.76 6.80
C ILE A 211 16.72 1.67 7.55
N PRO A 212 17.40 2.00 8.66
CA PRO A 212 18.13 1.01 9.44
C PRO A 212 17.13 0.20 10.28
N ILE A 213 16.88 -1.06 9.89
CA ILE A 213 16.03 -1.99 10.67
C ILE A 213 16.92 -2.98 11.44
N PRO A 214 16.83 -3.04 12.79
CA PRO A 214 17.56 -3.99 13.61
C PRO A 214 17.28 -5.44 13.19
N LYS A 215 18.35 -6.22 13.01
CA LYS A 215 18.23 -7.64 12.72
C LYS A 215 17.81 -8.39 13.99
N ILE A 216 16.87 -9.30 13.83
CA ILE A 216 16.38 -10.16 14.92
C ILE A 216 17.50 -11.09 15.35
N ASN A 217 17.73 -11.17 16.66
CA ASN A 217 18.72 -12.03 17.31
C ASN A 217 18.25 -12.42 18.72
N GLU A 218 18.96 -13.32 19.38
CA GLU A 218 18.55 -13.86 20.69
C GLU A 218 18.37 -12.79 21.79
N LYS A 219 19.11 -11.67 21.73
CA LYS A 219 19.04 -10.62 22.75
C LYS A 219 17.77 -9.78 22.61
N ASN A 220 17.34 -9.50 21.38
CA ASN A 220 16.17 -8.65 21.12
C ASN A 220 14.90 -9.44 20.82
N GLN A 221 14.96 -10.77 20.75
CA GLN A 221 13.82 -11.64 20.43
C GLN A 221 12.60 -11.36 21.31
N ASN A 222 12.79 -11.16 22.63
CA ASN A 222 11.69 -10.85 23.55
C ASN A 222 10.96 -9.54 23.18
N ILE A 223 11.72 -8.50 22.84
CA ILE A 223 11.17 -7.21 22.39
C ILE A 223 10.42 -7.39 21.07
N VAL A 224 11.03 -8.12 20.12
CA VAL A 224 10.44 -8.44 18.81
C VAL A 224 9.12 -9.19 18.96
N ASP A 225 9.06 -10.19 19.84
CA ASP A 225 7.86 -11.00 20.09
C ASP A 225 6.72 -10.15 20.68
N LYS A 226 7.04 -9.25 21.61
CA LYS A 226 6.07 -8.28 22.16
C LYS A 226 5.54 -7.34 21.08
N ILE A 227 6.42 -6.79 20.24
CA ILE A 227 6.02 -5.93 19.12
C ILE A 227 5.07 -6.68 18.18
N ILE A 228 5.40 -7.93 17.83
CA ILE A 228 4.55 -8.75 16.95
C ILE A 228 3.19 -9.00 17.60
N SER A 229 3.14 -9.36 18.89
CA SER A 229 1.89 -9.59 19.63
C SER A 229 0.99 -8.35 19.64
N LEU A 230 1.53 -7.17 19.98
CA LEU A 230 0.77 -5.92 19.98
C LEU A 230 0.28 -5.56 18.57
N THR A 231 1.12 -5.79 17.55
CA THR A 231 0.73 -5.56 16.15
C THR A 231 -0.42 -6.49 15.73
N ASP A 232 -0.41 -7.73 16.20
CA ASP A 232 -1.49 -8.68 15.95
C ASP A 232 -2.81 -8.26 16.59
N GLU A 233 -2.76 -7.72 17.80
CA GLU A 233 -3.92 -7.14 18.47
C GLU A 233 -4.46 -5.94 17.71
N ILE A 234 -3.60 -5.03 17.25
CA ILE A 234 -3.99 -3.88 16.40
C ILE A 234 -4.69 -4.36 15.12
N LEU A 235 -4.10 -5.34 14.41
CA LEU A 235 -4.66 -5.85 13.16
C LEU A 235 -6.04 -6.48 13.40
N THR A 236 -6.18 -7.28 14.47
CA THR A 236 -7.46 -7.91 14.84
C THR A 236 -8.53 -6.87 15.19
N LEU A 237 -8.17 -5.81 15.92
CA LEU A 237 -9.09 -4.72 16.25
C LEU A 237 -9.53 -3.96 14.99
N LYS A 238 -8.60 -3.66 14.07
CA LYS A 238 -8.90 -2.96 12.82
C LYS A 238 -9.71 -3.78 11.82
N GLU A 239 -9.58 -5.11 11.85
CA GLU A 239 -10.45 -6.01 11.07
C GLU A 239 -11.91 -5.95 11.56
N GLN A 240 -12.14 -5.80 12.87
CA GLN A 240 -13.48 -5.71 13.45
C GLN A 240 -14.08 -4.30 13.27
N ASN A 241 -13.27 -3.26 13.47
CA ASN A 241 -13.67 -1.88 13.28
C ASN A 241 -12.46 -1.03 12.86
N MET A 242 -12.52 -0.48 11.64
CA MET A 242 -11.43 0.31 11.05
C MET A 242 -11.12 1.59 11.85
N ASP A 243 -12.10 2.13 12.58
CA ASP A 243 -11.96 3.34 13.40
C ASP A 243 -11.60 3.05 14.87
N SER A 244 -11.19 1.82 15.19
CA SER A 244 -10.76 1.45 16.54
C SER A 244 -9.59 2.32 17.01
N ASP A 245 -9.70 2.85 18.23
CA ASP A 245 -8.60 3.58 18.87
C ASP A 245 -7.45 2.63 19.20
N ILE A 246 -6.28 2.90 18.63
CA ILE A 246 -5.05 2.12 18.83
C ILE A 246 -3.95 2.93 19.51
N SER A 247 -4.26 4.13 20.02
CA SER A 247 -3.26 5.09 20.54
C SER A 247 -2.39 4.49 21.65
N GLU A 248 -2.97 3.66 22.51
CA GLU A 248 -2.25 2.99 23.59
C GLU A 248 -1.29 1.90 23.06
N PHE A 249 -1.72 1.14 22.06
CA PHE A 249 -0.85 0.16 21.40
C PHE A 249 0.30 0.85 20.67
N ASP A 250 0.01 1.95 19.97
CA ASP A 250 1.04 2.74 19.30
C ASP A 250 2.06 3.31 20.31
N LEU A 251 1.62 3.77 21.48
CA LEU A 251 2.54 4.23 22.54
C LEU A 251 3.45 3.10 23.02
N GLN A 252 2.89 1.91 23.28
CA GLN A 252 3.66 0.74 23.72
C GLN A 252 4.63 0.26 22.65
N ILE A 253 4.20 0.19 21.39
CA ILE A 253 5.07 -0.19 20.26
C ILE A 253 6.19 0.84 20.09
N ASN A 254 5.92 2.13 20.19
CA ASN A 254 6.96 3.15 20.06
C ASN A 254 8.01 3.03 21.18
N ARG A 255 7.60 2.80 22.43
CA ARG A 255 8.54 2.49 23.54
C ARG A 255 9.34 1.22 23.28
N LEU A 256 8.65 0.18 22.78
CA LEU A 256 9.14 -0.99 22.07
C LEU A 256 10.37 -0.72 21.20
N VAL A 257 10.12 0.12 20.20
CA VAL A 257 11.05 0.47 19.14
C VAL A 257 12.20 1.32 19.69
N TYR A 258 11.95 2.25 20.61
CA TYR A 258 13.04 3.04 21.21
C TYR A 258 14.02 2.17 22.00
N GLU A 259 13.52 1.21 22.79
CA GLU A 259 14.35 0.25 23.52
C GLU A 259 15.17 -0.61 22.55
N LEU A 260 14.57 -1.06 21.45
CA LEU A 260 15.22 -1.88 20.43
C LEU A 260 16.39 -1.16 19.73
N TYR A 261 16.32 0.16 19.61
CA TYR A 261 17.37 1.01 19.03
C TYR A 261 18.29 1.62 20.10
N GLU A 262 18.09 1.27 21.38
CA GLU A 262 18.90 1.73 22.51
C GLU A 262 18.89 3.26 22.71
N LEU A 263 17.76 3.92 22.43
CA LEU A 263 17.62 5.38 22.62
C LEU A 263 17.53 5.75 24.11
N SER A 264 18.18 6.85 24.46
CA SER A 264 18.03 7.52 25.76
C SER A 264 16.73 8.33 25.85
N GLU A 265 16.28 8.67 27.07
CA GLU A 265 15.07 9.49 27.25
C GLU A 265 15.21 10.90 26.63
N GLU A 266 16.42 11.46 26.56
CA GLU A 266 16.68 12.73 25.88
C GLU A 266 16.46 12.62 24.37
N GLU A 267 16.94 11.54 23.76
CA GLU A 267 16.75 11.26 22.34
C GLU A 267 15.29 10.94 22.02
N ILE A 268 14.58 10.21 22.90
CA ILE A 268 13.15 9.96 22.77
C ILE A 268 12.38 11.28 22.79
N ALA A 269 12.66 12.16 23.75
CA ALA A 269 12.01 13.46 23.83
C ALA A 269 12.25 14.31 22.56
N PHE A 270 13.43 14.20 21.95
CA PHE A 270 13.75 14.87 20.69
C PHE A 270 13.03 14.28 19.48
N VAL A 271 12.84 12.95 19.44
CA VAL A 271 12.07 12.27 18.39
C VAL A 271 10.57 12.60 18.49
N GLU A 272 10.07 12.83 19.71
CA GLU A 272 8.65 13.10 19.95
C GLU A 272 8.28 14.60 19.97
N SER A 273 9.25 15.52 19.90
CA SER A 273 9.03 16.98 19.88
C SER A 273 8.54 17.49 18.53
#